data_AF-A0A932WAD8-F1
#
_entry.id   AF-A0A932WAD8-F1
#
_cell.length_a   1.000
_cell.length_b   1.000
_cell.length_c   1.000
_cell.angle_alpha   90.00
_cell.angle_beta   90.00
_cell.angle_gamma   90.00
#
_symmetry.space_group_name_H-M   'P 1'
#
loop_
_entity.id
_entity.type
_entity.pdbx_description
1 polymer ?
#
loop_
_entity_poly.entity_id
_entity_poly.type
_entity_poly.pdbx_seq_one_letter_code
_entity_poly.pdbx_strand_id
1 'polypeptide(L)'
;MEKIADLGEPTKEQKLEWSGVPKGQKLAAQLMKGEGNTQKALAEVSKEERAYVLRGAMEVLAANLQLPRSAPGRFPPGTQGPCVRMPVDDAESRIRAAVDATRVVRSPRQHLATFGVTNLRYFMVTEPSYAEMTTDRESVIREGRVIAKRPEVVTPAYLLNLEGFGDDARKSLQMMAERFGANSPGLLYAYKNEGSSLNIVGGEPDGVADRIKSDLDGKGENLAVVLRGVDDLWDVSLLKFIFEYTAASVAGNASELGGRGLLDADTRSGIPRAAVERIERLFTAVRAGEAEPAILKGELDRWGVFKQYEDRFFALFRKR
;
A
#
# COMPACT_ATOMS: atom_id res chain seq x y z
N MET A 1 -28.83 20.83 -17.14
CA MET A 1 -29.81 19.76 -16.85
C MET A 1 -29.80 18.65 -17.90
N GLU A 2 -28.73 18.52 -18.72
CA GLU A 2 -28.75 17.71 -19.95
C GLU A 2 -27.86 16.45 -19.89
N LYS A 3 -27.32 16.09 -18.70
CA LYS A 3 -26.41 14.92 -18.54
C LYS A 3 -27.06 13.67 -17.92
N ILE A 4 -28.37 13.66 -17.69
CA ILE A 4 -29.06 12.54 -17.02
C ILE A 4 -29.83 11.65 -18.02
N ALA A 5 -30.00 12.08 -19.28
CA ALA A 5 -30.83 11.38 -20.26
C ALA A 5 -30.19 10.13 -20.89
N ASP A 6 -28.86 9.95 -20.78
CA ASP A 6 -28.13 8.83 -21.41
C ASP A 6 -27.74 7.68 -20.46
N LEU A 7 -28.20 7.69 -19.21
CA LEU A 7 -28.04 6.54 -18.32
C LEU A 7 -29.22 5.59 -18.53
N GLY A 8 -29.02 4.57 -19.36
CA GLY A 8 -29.98 3.47 -19.53
C GLY A 8 -30.42 2.88 -18.19
N GLU A 9 -31.60 2.26 -18.15
CA GLU A 9 -32.17 1.73 -16.90
C GLU A 9 -31.17 0.80 -16.18
N PRO A 10 -30.94 0.99 -14.86
CA PRO A 10 -29.98 0.18 -14.12
C PRO A 10 -30.33 -1.30 -14.19
N THR A 11 -29.33 -2.13 -14.45
CA THR A 11 -29.50 -3.59 -14.49
C THR A 11 -29.91 -4.13 -13.13
N LYS A 12 -30.51 -5.33 -13.10
CA LYS A 12 -30.92 -5.99 -11.85
C LYS A 12 -29.74 -6.14 -10.88
N GLU A 13 -28.55 -6.44 -11.39
CA GLU A 13 -27.31 -6.54 -10.61
C GLU A 13 -26.88 -5.21 -10.02
N GLN A 14 -26.94 -4.12 -10.80
CA GLN A 14 -26.62 -2.78 -10.30
C GLN A 14 -27.56 -2.35 -9.19
N LYS A 15 -28.87 -2.64 -9.31
CA LYS A 15 -29.86 -2.35 -8.27
C LYS A 15 -29.57 -3.14 -6.98
N LEU A 16 -29.17 -4.41 -7.10
CA LEU A 16 -28.80 -5.27 -5.96
C LEU A 16 -27.48 -4.84 -5.30
N GLU A 17 -26.51 -4.37 -6.09
CA GLU A 17 -25.25 -3.85 -5.58
C GLU A 17 -25.47 -2.53 -4.81
N TRP A 18 -26.23 -1.59 -5.39
CA TRP A 18 -26.56 -0.32 -4.76
C TRP A 18 -27.42 -0.46 -3.51
N SER A 19 -28.27 -1.49 -3.42
CA SER A 19 -29.05 -1.77 -2.22
C SER A 19 -28.27 -2.59 -1.18
N GLY A 20 -27.47 -3.57 -1.60
CA GLY A 20 -26.84 -4.56 -0.75
C GLY A 20 -25.52 -4.09 -0.13
N VAL A 21 -24.63 -3.48 -0.93
CA VAL A 21 -23.30 -3.08 -0.46
C VAL A 21 -23.37 -2.08 0.71
N PRO A 22 -24.18 -1.00 0.67
CA PRO A 22 -24.27 -0.06 1.79
C PRO A 22 -24.82 -0.70 3.08
N LYS A 23 -25.75 -1.66 2.97
CA LYS A 23 -26.26 -2.43 4.12
C LYS A 23 -25.15 -3.29 4.74
N GLY A 24 -24.31 -3.90 3.89
CA GLY A 24 -23.13 -4.63 4.31
C GLY A 24 -22.14 -3.77 5.09
N GLN A 25 -21.83 -2.59 4.56
CA GLN A 25 -20.92 -1.63 5.19
C GLN A 25 -21.44 -1.17 6.57
N LYS A 26 -22.75 -0.91 6.69
CA LYS A 26 -23.40 -0.56 7.96
C LYS A 26 -23.37 -1.71 8.97
N LEU A 27 -23.58 -2.94 8.52
CA LEU A 27 -23.46 -4.14 9.35
C LEU A 27 -22.03 -4.31 9.88
N ALA A 28 -21.02 -4.11 9.05
CA ALA A 28 -19.62 -4.15 9.49
C ALA A 28 -19.31 -3.05 10.52
N ALA A 29 -19.79 -1.82 10.32
CA ALA A 29 -19.63 -0.74 11.31
C ALA A 29 -20.28 -1.06 12.67
N GLN A 30 -21.42 -1.74 12.66
CA GLN A 30 -22.11 -2.25 13.85
C GLN A 30 -21.31 -3.35 14.55
N LEU A 31 -20.81 -4.32 13.79
CA LEU A 31 -19.95 -5.40 14.32
C LEU A 31 -18.67 -4.85 14.96
N MET A 32 -18.03 -3.84 14.35
CA MET A 32 -16.81 -3.22 14.89
C MET A 32 -17.07 -2.46 16.20
N LYS A 33 -18.28 -1.97 16.44
CA LYS A 33 -18.68 -1.34 17.71
C LYS A 33 -19.08 -2.35 18.80
N GLY A 34 -19.05 -3.66 18.50
CA GLY A 34 -19.55 -4.71 19.38
C GLY A 34 -21.08 -4.74 19.48
N GLU A 35 -21.78 -4.01 18.61
CA GLU A 35 -23.23 -3.82 18.62
C GLU A 35 -23.82 -4.42 17.34
N GLY A 36 -24.06 -5.73 17.29
CA GLY A 36 -24.67 -6.34 16.12
C GLY A 36 -24.86 -7.86 16.19
N ASN A 37 -25.96 -8.35 15.63
CA ASN A 37 -26.20 -9.79 15.42
C ASN A 37 -26.22 -10.09 13.92
N THR A 38 -25.13 -10.65 13.42
CA THR A 38 -24.91 -11.02 12.02
C THR A 38 -25.95 -12.01 11.50
N GLN A 39 -26.38 -12.94 12.34
CA GLN A 39 -27.35 -13.96 11.97
C GLN A 39 -28.74 -13.33 11.75
N LYS A 40 -29.14 -12.38 12.61
CA LYS A 40 -30.38 -11.61 12.45
C LYS A 40 -30.33 -10.72 11.21
N ALA A 41 -29.24 -9.98 11.02
CA ALA A 41 -29.07 -9.07 9.89
C ALA A 41 -29.08 -9.79 8.53
N LEU A 42 -28.51 -10.99 8.44
CA LEU A 42 -28.52 -11.79 7.21
C LEU A 42 -29.85 -12.54 6.97
N ALA A 43 -30.62 -12.79 8.02
CA ALA A 43 -31.95 -13.39 7.90
C ALA A 43 -32.98 -12.43 7.28
N GLU A 44 -32.85 -11.11 7.55
CA GLU A 44 -33.72 -10.05 7.02
C GLU A 44 -33.40 -9.66 5.56
N VAL A 45 -32.32 -10.20 4.98
CA VAL A 45 -31.87 -9.91 3.60
C VAL A 45 -32.27 -11.04 2.66
N SER A 46 -32.78 -10.67 1.48
CA SER A 46 -33.16 -11.61 0.41
C SER A 46 -31.96 -12.45 -0.07
N LYS A 47 -32.20 -13.69 -0.52
CA LYS A 47 -31.13 -14.62 -0.90
C LYS A 47 -30.22 -14.06 -2.01
N GLU A 48 -30.78 -13.23 -2.91
CA GLU A 48 -30.08 -12.59 -4.02
C GLU A 48 -29.22 -11.38 -3.58
N GLU A 49 -29.64 -10.63 -2.55
CA GLU A 49 -28.90 -9.49 -2.00
C GLU A 49 -27.79 -9.90 -1.02
N ARG A 50 -27.86 -11.10 -0.42
CA ARG A 50 -26.92 -11.57 0.62
C ARG A 50 -25.45 -11.51 0.16
N ALA A 51 -25.17 -11.84 -1.10
CA ALA A 51 -23.81 -11.80 -1.63
C ALA A 51 -23.23 -10.37 -1.62
N TYR A 52 -24.05 -9.37 -1.95
CA TYR A 52 -23.65 -7.96 -1.98
C TYR A 52 -23.54 -7.35 -0.57
N VAL A 53 -24.41 -7.79 0.36
CA VAL A 53 -24.30 -7.42 1.79
C VAL A 53 -23.03 -8.01 2.41
N LEU A 54 -22.73 -9.29 2.15
CA LEU A 54 -21.50 -9.91 2.64
C LEU A 54 -20.26 -9.24 2.04
N ARG A 55 -20.27 -8.92 0.75
CA ARG A 55 -19.21 -8.19 0.07
C ARG A 55 -18.96 -6.82 0.72
N GLY A 56 -20.00 -5.99 0.89
CA GLY A 56 -19.86 -4.68 1.52
C GLY A 56 -19.41 -4.75 2.98
N ALA A 57 -19.80 -5.79 3.72
CA ALA A 57 -19.32 -6.02 5.08
C ALA A 57 -17.85 -6.43 5.11
N MET A 58 -17.44 -7.33 4.22
CA MET A 58 -16.04 -7.77 4.08
C MET A 58 -15.13 -6.62 3.67
N GLU A 59 -15.56 -5.73 2.78
CA GLU A 59 -14.78 -4.55 2.38
C GLU A 59 -14.42 -3.67 3.59
N VAL A 60 -15.38 -3.43 4.48
CA VAL A 60 -15.16 -2.60 5.68
C VAL A 60 -14.35 -3.33 6.75
N LEU A 61 -14.59 -4.62 6.96
CA LEU A 61 -13.85 -5.42 7.94
C LEU A 61 -12.39 -5.66 7.50
N ALA A 62 -12.16 -5.96 6.22
CA ALA A 62 -10.82 -6.10 5.65
C ALA A 62 -10.02 -4.79 5.74
N ALA A 63 -10.68 -3.65 5.54
CA ALA A 63 -10.03 -2.33 5.68
C ALA A 63 -9.69 -1.96 7.14
N ASN A 64 -10.34 -2.57 8.13
CA ASN A 64 -10.17 -2.26 9.56
C ASN A 64 -9.53 -3.39 10.39
N LEU A 65 -9.16 -4.51 9.77
CA LEU A 65 -8.41 -5.57 10.43
C LEU A 65 -6.96 -5.12 10.69
N GLN A 66 -6.75 -4.46 11.83
CA GLN A 66 -5.48 -4.57 12.53
C GLN A 66 -5.37 -5.99 13.07
N LEU A 67 -4.39 -6.76 12.59
CA LEU A 67 -4.03 -8.04 13.20
C LEU A 67 -3.77 -7.81 14.70
N PRO A 68 -4.47 -8.50 15.61
CA PRO A 68 -4.32 -8.25 17.03
C PRO A 68 -2.91 -8.65 17.49
N ARG A 69 -2.19 -7.73 18.11
CA ARG A 69 -1.07 -8.10 18.99
C ARG A 69 -1.65 -8.87 20.16
N SER A 70 -1.20 -10.11 20.31
CA SER A 70 -1.59 -11.02 21.38
C SER A 70 -1.49 -10.37 22.76
N ALA A 71 -2.62 -10.24 23.46
CA ALA A 71 -2.68 -10.14 24.91
C ALA A 71 -3.32 -11.43 25.46
N PRO A 72 -2.83 -11.99 26.58
CA PRO A 72 -3.31 -13.27 27.07
C PRO A 72 -4.67 -13.10 27.76
N GLY A 73 -5.76 -13.43 27.06
CA GLY A 73 -7.09 -13.50 27.64
C GLY A 73 -7.35 -14.85 28.31
N ARG A 74 -7.55 -14.85 29.63
CA ARG A 74 -8.10 -15.99 30.40
C ARG A 74 -9.51 -16.31 29.88
N PHE A 75 -9.70 -17.53 29.38
CA PHE A 75 -11.05 -18.08 29.15
C PHE A 75 -11.55 -18.81 30.39
N PRO A 76 -12.87 -18.74 30.70
CA PRO A 76 -13.48 -19.58 31.72
C PRO A 76 -13.52 -21.05 31.27
N PRO A 77 -13.40 -22.02 32.20
CA PRO A 77 -13.36 -23.43 31.84
C PRO A 77 -14.77 -23.95 31.56
N GLY A 78 -14.97 -24.57 30.40
CA GLY A 78 -16.09 -25.47 30.14
C GLY A 78 -16.91 -25.16 28.90
N THR A 79 -16.37 -25.45 27.72
CA THR A 79 -17.13 -25.98 26.56
C THR A 79 -16.13 -26.30 25.44
N GLN A 80 -15.73 -27.58 25.34
CA GLN A 80 -14.96 -28.09 24.20
C GLN A 80 -15.94 -28.55 23.13
N GLY A 81 -16.15 -27.72 22.10
CA GLY A 81 -16.47 -28.21 20.75
C GLY A 81 -15.19 -28.20 19.92
N PRO A 82 -15.05 -29.00 18.85
CA PRO A 82 -13.83 -29.04 18.05
C PRO A 82 -13.78 -27.79 17.17
N CYS A 83 -13.36 -26.66 17.74
CA CYS A 83 -12.74 -25.61 16.96
C CYS A 83 -11.35 -26.12 16.57
N VAL A 84 -11.17 -26.48 15.29
CA VAL A 84 -9.83 -26.58 14.71
C VAL A 84 -9.27 -25.15 14.68
N ARG A 85 -8.67 -24.76 15.80
CA ARG A 85 -7.84 -23.56 15.90
C ARG A 85 -6.62 -23.85 15.04
N MET A 86 -6.57 -23.32 13.80
CA MET A 86 -5.29 -23.26 13.09
C MET A 86 -4.31 -22.54 14.03
N PRO A 87 -3.20 -23.19 14.43
CA PRO A 87 -2.26 -22.55 15.36
C PRO A 87 -1.73 -21.29 14.70
N VAL A 88 -1.95 -20.15 15.35
CA VAL A 88 -1.49 -18.83 14.89
C VAL A 88 0.05 -18.81 14.73
N ASP A 89 0.75 -19.72 15.41
CA ASP A 89 2.20 -19.92 15.33
C ASP A 89 2.67 -20.45 13.97
N ASP A 90 1.83 -21.17 13.20
CA ASP A 90 2.23 -21.73 11.89
C ASP A 90 2.35 -20.64 10.81
N ALA A 91 1.37 -19.73 10.74
CA ALA A 91 1.36 -18.67 9.72
C ALA A 91 2.54 -17.70 9.86
N GLU A 92 2.83 -17.24 11.09
CA GLU A 92 3.98 -16.36 11.33
C GLU A 92 5.30 -17.08 11.05
N SER A 93 5.42 -18.35 11.44
CA SER A 93 6.60 -19.17 11.17
C SER A 93 6.82 -19.38 9.66
N ARG A 94 5.75 -19.63 8.90
CA ARG A 94 5.81 -19.75 7.43
C ARG A 94 6.20 -18.44 6.76
N ILE A 95 5.67 -17.30 7.22
CA ILE A 95 6.08 -15.97 6.71
C ILE A 95 7.57 -15.74 6.97
N ARG A 96 8.04 -16.03 8.19
CA ARG A 96 9.47 -15.89 8.54
C ARG A 96 10.34 -16.80 7.68
N ALA A 97 9.96 -18.06 7.53
CA ALA A 97 10.66 -19.00 6.65
C ALA A 97 10.71 -18.53 5.19
N ALA A 98 9.63 -17.93 4.67
CA ALA A 98 9.60 -17.37 3.33
C ALA A 98 10.55 -16.16 3.19
N VAL A 99 10.59 -15.27 4.20
CA VAL A 99 11.56 -14.16 4.25
C VAL A 99 12.99 -14.70 4.23
N ASP A 100 13.30 -15.70 5.04
CA ASP A 100 14.64 -16.29 5.15
C ASP A 100 15.05 -17.05 3.88
N ALA A 101 14.10 -17.75 3.23
CA ALA A 101 14.32 -18.46 1.99
C ALA A 101 14.43 -17.54 0.76
N THR A 102 14.05 -16.26 0.89
CA THR A 102 14.09 -15.31 -0.22
C THR A 102 15.51 -14.92 -0.57
N ARG A 103 15.93 -15.20 -1.80
CA ARG A 103 17.27 -14.88 -2.31
C ARG A 103 17.21 -14.03 -3.57
N VAL A 104 18.00 -12.96 -3.59
CA VAL A 104 18.19 -12.14 -4.80
C VAL A 104 19.28 -12.79 -5.67
N VAL A 105 18.89 -13.33 -6.82
CA VAL A 105 19.82 -13.93 -7.80
C VAL A 105 20.48 -12.86 -8.67
N ARG A 106 19.71 -11.81 -8.99
CA ARG A 106 20.17 -10.64 -9.72
C ARG A 106 19.54 -9.40 -9.15
N SER A 107 20.37 -8.46 -8.69
CA SER A 107 19.91 -7.14 -8.25
C SER A 107 19.78 -6.17 -9.44
N PRO A 108 18.90 -5.16 -9.35
CA PRO A 108 18.91 -4.02 -10.26
C PRO A 108 20.27 -3.32 -10.25
N ARG A 109 20.66 -2.74 -11.40
CA ARG A 109 21.92 -1.99 -11.55
C ARG A 109 21.79 -0.51 -11.14
N GLN A 110 20.57 -0.04 -10.97
CA GLN A 110 20.24 1.32 -10.55
C GLN A 110 19.50 1.27 -9.21
N HIS A 111 19.48 2.39 -8.51
CA HIS A 111 18.67 2.61 -7.31
C HIS A 111 17.31 3.22 -7.67
N LEU A 112 16.43 3.36 -6.68
CA LEU A 112 15.17 4.09 -6.84
C LEU A 112 15.44 5.54 -7.24
N ALA A 113 14.73 6.03 -8.26
CA ALA A 113 14.87 7.39 -8.72
C ALA A 113 14.41 8.42 -7.67
N THR A 114 15.24 9.45 -7.43
CA THR A 114 14.93 10.56 -6.52
C THR A 114 13.84 11.51 -7.06
N PHE A 115 13.87 11.78 -8.37
CA PHE A 115 13.04 12.83 -8.99
C PHE A 115 11.96 12.28 -9.94
N GLY A 116 11.81 10.96 -10.02
CA GLY A 116 10.93 10.30 -10.98
C GLY A 116 10.28 9.04 -10.43
N VAL A 117 9.48 8.39 -11.26
CA VAL A 117 8.95 7.06 -10.97
C VAL A 117 9.99 6.00 -11.34
N THR A 118 10.07 4.94 -10.55
CA THR A 118 10.87 3.76 -10.91
C THR A 118 9.92 2.63 -11.31
N ASN A 119 10.09 2.12 -12.52
CA ASN A 119 9.36 0.94 -13.00
C ASN A 119 10.29 -0.27 -12.93
N LEU A 120 10.17 -1.04 -11.87
CA LEU A 120 11.00 -2.21 -11.61
C LEU A 120 10.30 -3.47 -12.13
N ARG A 121 10.91 -4.17 -13.09
CA ARG A 121 10.47 -5.52 -13.48
C ARG A 121 10.98 -6.54 -12.46
N TYR A 122 10.13 -7.49 -12.07
CA TYR A 122 10.56 -8.60 -11.22
C TYR A 122 10.25 -9.94 -11.88
N PHE A 123 11.14 -10.89 -11.66
CA PHE A 123 10.99 -12.28 -12.01
C PHE A 123 11.15 -13.09 -10.73
N MET A 124 10.06 -13.63 -10.23
CA MET A 124 10.07 -14.56 -9.10
C MET A 124 10.13 -15.97 -9.66
N VAL A 125 11.13 -16.73 -9.26
CA VAL A 125 11.29 -18.14 -9.65
C VAL A 125 11.13 -18.99 -8.40
N THR A 126 10.18 -19.92 -8.42
CA THR A 126 9.82 -20.78 -7.28
C THR A 126 9.75 -22.24 -7.74
N GLU A 127 9.83 -23.15 -6.78
CA GLU A 127 9.38 -24.53 -7.00
C GLU A 127 7.85 -24.55 -6.95
N PRO A 128 7.17 -25.28 -7.84
CA PRO A 128 5.72 -25.39 -7.76
C PRO A 128 5.27 -25.96 -6.42
N SER A 129 4.19 -25.43 -5.84
CA SER A 129 3.64 -25.95 -4.59
C SER A 129 3.18 -27.42 -4.66
N TYR A 130 2.94 -27.93 -5.88
CA TYR A 130 2.60 -29.32 -6.15
C TYR A 130 3.80 -30.21 -6.53
N ALA A 131 5.04 -29.74 -6.37
CA ALA A 131 6.25 -30.46 -6.80
C ALA A 131 6.35 -31.89 -6.23
N GLU A 132 5.84 -32.12 -5.02
CA GLU A 132 5.80 -33.46 -4.40
C GLU A 132 4.85 -34.45 -5.10
N MET A 133 3.94 -33.96 -5.94
CA MET A 133 2.94 -34.75 -6.66
C MET A 133 3.37 -35.17 -8.07
N THR A 134 4.55 -34.72 -8.53
CA THR A 134 5.08 -35.02 -9.86
C THR A 134 6.56 -35.41 -9.80
N THR A 135 7.02 -36.21 -10.75
CA THR A 135 8.45 -36.52 -10.92
C THR A 135 9.15 -35.55 -11.87
N ASP A 136 8.39 -34.71 -12.57
CA ASP A 136 8.94 -33.73 -13.50
C ASP A 136 9.54 -32.54 -12.75
N ARG A 137 10.76 -32.16 -13.13
CA ARG A 137 11.40 -30.96 -12.60
C ARG A 137 10.82 -29.75 -13.29
N GLU A 138 9.90 -29.08 -12.62
CA GLU A 138 9.27 -27.85 -13.08
C GLU A 138 9.64 -26.67 -12.18
N SER A 139 9.55 -25.47 -12.75
CA SER A 139 9.70 -24.20 -12.04
C SER A 139 8.57 -23.27 -12.42
N VAL A 140 8.08 -22.52 -11.44
CA VAL A 140 7.11 -21.46 -11.67
C VAL A 140 7.87 -20.13 -11.80
N ILE A 141 7.60 -19.41 -12.87
CA ILE A 141 8.08 -18.04 -13.08
C ILE A 141 6.89 -17.11 -12.98
N ARG A 142 6.89 -16.24 -11.96
CA ARG A 142 5.98 -15.11 -11.87
C ARG A 142 6.68 -13.83 -12.29
N GLU A 143 6.21 -13.23 -13.37
CA GLU A 143 6.72 -11.96 -13.89
C GLU A 143 5.72 -10.84 -13.61
N GLY A 144 6.19 -9.70 -13.11
CA GLY A 144 5.36 -8.52 -12.91
C GLY A 144 6.17 -7.22 -12.82
N ARG A 145 5.50 -6.13 -12.46
CA ARG A 145 6.14 -4.81 -12.29
C ARG A 145 5.76 -4.18 -10.96
N VAL A 146 6.75 -3.60 -10.30
CA VAL A 146 6.56 -2.74 -9.13
C VAL A 146 6.86 -1.31 -9.54
N ILE A 147 5.83 -0.46 -9.43
CA ILE A 147 5.95 0.98 -9.67
C ILE A 147 6.23 1.66 -8.33
N ALA A 148 7.45 2.13 -8.16
CA ALA A 148 7.79 3.03 -7.07
C ALA A 148 7.52 4.47 -7.52
N LYS A 149 6.63 5.17 -6.81
CA LYS A 149 6.41 6.59 -7.04
C LYS A 149 7.64 7.39 -6.59
N ARG A 150 7.76 8.61 -7.11
CA ARG A 150 8.76 9.57 -6.64
C ARG A 150 8.65 9.69 -5.10
N PRO A 151 9.77 9.61 -4.35
CA PRO A 151 9.73 9.77 -2.90
C PRO A 151 9.18 11.14 -2.51
N GLU A 152 8.30 11.15 -1.52
CA GLU A 152 7.74 12.37 -0.94
C GLU A 152 8.54 12.77 0.30
N VAL A 153 8.85 14.06 0.43
CA VAL A 153 9.44 14.59 1.66
C VAL A 153 8.31 14.83 2.66
N VAL A 154 8.42 14.21 3.83
CA VAL A 154 7.45 14.31 4.93
C VAL A 154 8.16 14.67 6.23
N THR A 155 7.41 15.10 7.23
CA THR A 155 7.92 15.37 8.58
C THR A 155 7.02 14.73 9.64
N PRO A 156 7.48 14.53 10.89
CA PRO A 156 6.61 14.08 11.97
C PRO A 156 5.34 14.94 12.13
N ALA A 157 5.46 16.27 12.04
CA ALA A 157 4.31 17.19 12.08
C ALA A 157 3.33 16.95 10.93
N TYR A 158 3.84 16.72 9.72
CA TYR A 158 3.02 16.38 8.55
C TYR A 158 2.25 15.08 8.77
N LEU A 159 2.91 14.05 9.32
CA LEU A 159 2.32 12.74 9.57
C LEU A 159 1.26 12.77 10.69
N LEU A 160 1.43 13.62 11.71
CA LEU A 160 0.46 13.77 12.81
C LEU A 160 -0.89 14.32 12.34
N ASN A 161 -0.90 15.08 11.25
CA ASN A 161 -2.10 15.64 10.64
C ASN A 161 -2.76 14.70 9.63
N LEU A 162 -2.30 13.44 9.53
CA LEU A 162 -2.98 12.43 8.74
C LEU A 162 -4.19 11.88 9.49
N GLU A 163 -5.28 11.67 8.75
CA GLU A 163 -6.50 11.07 9.26
C GLU A 163 -6.39 9.53 9.29
N GLY A 164 -7.24 8.88 10.10
CA GLY A 164 -7.33 7.42 10.15
C GLY A 164 -6.34 6.70 11.07
N PHE A 165 -5.47 7.44 11.78
CA PHE A 165 -4.54 6.87 12.75
C PHE A 165 -5.11 6.87 14.18
N GLY A 166 -4.96 5.74 14.88
CA GLY A 166 -5.32 5.59 16.29
C GLY A 166 -4.34 6.30 17.23
N ASP A 167 -4.69 6.38 18.53
CA ASP A 167 -3.94 7.16 19.51
C ASP A 167 -2.50 6.68 19.72
N ASP A 168 -2.25 5.37 19.62
CA ASP A 168 -0.90 4.82 19.76
C ASP A 168 0.02 5.23 18.61
N ALA A 169 -0.51 5.32 17.38
CA ALA A 169 0.24 5.82 16.23
C ALA A 169 0.56 7.31 16.39
N ARG A 170 -0.39 8.11 16.89
CA ARG A 170 -0.16 9.53 17.19
C ARG A 170 0.90 9.74 18.26
N LYS A 171 0.85 8.97 19.35
CA LYS A 171 1.89 9.00 20.40
C LYS A 171 3.27 8.64 19.83
N SER A 172 3.34 7.63 18.96
CA SER A 172 4.58 7.25 18.28
C SER A 172 5.15 8.41 17.45
N LEU A 173 4.31 9.07 16.66
CA LEU A 173 4.71 10.23 15.85
C LEU A 173 5.07 11.45 16.70
N GLN A 174 4.41 11.66 17.85
CA GLN A 174 4.80 12.70 18.82
C GLN A 174 6.18 12.44 19.41
N MET A 175 6.48 11.21 19.82
CA MET A 175 7.82 10.83 20.29
C MET A 175 8.89 11.05 19.20
N MET A 176 8.56 10.79 17.93
CA MET A 176 9.46 11.11 16.81
C MET A 176 9.67 12.62 16.67
N ALA A 177 8.61 13.41 16.76
CA ALA A 177 8.68 14.87 16.69
C ALA A 177 9.53 15.46 17.83
N GLU A 178 9.41 14.94 19.04
CA GLU A 178 10.21 15.35 20.20
C GLU A 178 11.69 14.95 20.05
N ARG A 179 11.96 13.75 19.55
CA ARG A 179 13.32 13.21 19.42
C ARG A 179 14.11 13.84 18.27
N PHE A 180 13.48 14.00 17.12
CA PHE A 180 14.15 14.41 15.87
C PHE A 180 13.79 15.83 15.44
N GLY A 181 12.77 16.44 16.05
CA GLY A 181 12.20 17.73 15.66
C GLY A 181 10.96 17.56 14.78
N ALA A 182 9.94 18.37 15.03
CA ALA A 182 8.64 18.28 14.36
C ALA A 182 8.72 18.45 12.83
N ASN A 183 9.68 19.24 12.35
CA ASN A 183 9.92 19.50 10.92
C ASN A 183 11.16 18.78 10.37
N SER A 184 11.66 17.76 11.07
CA SER A 184 12.76 16.94 10.55
C SER A 184 12.30 16.21 9.26
N PRO A 185 13.00 16.40 8.13
CA PRO A 185 12.58 15.81 6.87
C PRO A 185 12.91 14.31 6.82
N GLY A 186 11.96 13.51 6.36
CA GLY A 186 12.10 12.11 6.01
C GLY A 186 11.56 11.83 4.61
N LEU A 187 11.87 10.65 4.07
CA LEU A 187 11.40 10.22 2.75
C LEU A 187 10.32 9.15 2.90
N LEU A 188 9.17 9.38 2.27
CA LEU A 188 8.06 8.44 2.18
C LEU A 188 7.98 7.87 0.76
N TYR A 189 8.07 6.55 0.65
CA TYR A 189 7.94 5.83 -0.61
C TYR A 189 6.55 5.20 -0.72
N ALA A 190 5.97 5.29 -1.91
CA ALA A 190 4.71 4.63 -2.24
C ALA A 190 4.92 3.67 -3.41
N TYR A 191 4.41 2.45 -3.25
CA TYR A 191 4.56 1.37 -4.22
C TYR A 191 3.20 0.95 -4.76
N LYS A 192 3.20 0.47 -6.00
CA LYS A 192 2.07 -0.21 -6.63
C LYS A 192 2.60 -1.45 -7.35
N ASN A 193 2.04 -2.61 -7.04
CA ASN A 193 2.28 -3.81 -7.82
C ASN A 193 1.32 -3.84 -9.01
N GLU A 194 1.83 -4.08 -10.22
CA GLU A 194 1.07 -4.05 -11.47
C GLU A 194 1.25 -5.33 -12.28
N GLY A 195 0.16 -6.10 -12.37
CA GLY A 195 0.06 -7.30 -13.19
C GLY A 195 1.02 -8.40 -12.71
N SER A 196 0.58 -9.65 -12.82
CA SER A 196 1.57 -10.72 -12.83
C SER A 196 1.12 -11.85 -13.73
N SER A 197 2.01 -12.26 -14.64
CA SER A 197 1.84 -13.46 -15.45
C SER A 197 2.58 -14.60 -14.77
N LEU A 198 1.97 -15.78 -14.79
CA LEU A 198 2.56 -17.01 -14.29
C LEU A 198 2.85 -17.92 -15.47
N ASN A 199 4.09 -18.40 -15.55
CA ASN A 199 4.54 -19.36 -16.54
C ASN A 199 5.19 -20.54 -15.84
N ILE A 200 4.82 -21.77 -16.23
CA ILE A 200 5.47 -22.98 -15.74
C ILE A 200 6.46 -23.42 -16.82
N VAL A 201 7.69 -23.69 -16.41
CA VAL A 201 8.76 -24.12 -17.33
C VAL A 201 9.47 -25.35 -16.79
N GLY A 202 10.00 -26.17 -17.70
CA GLY A 202 10.85 -27.29 -17.33
C GLY A 202 12.23 -26.83 -16.82
N GLY A 203 12.72 -27.51 -15.80
CA GLY A 203 14.04 -27.34 -15.21
C GLY A 203 14.01 -27.00 -13.73
N GLU A 204 15.19 -27.07 -13.12
CA GLU A 204 15.40 -26.66 -11.74
C GLU A 204 15.37 -25.13 -11.61
N PRO A 205 14.75 -24.58 -10.55
CA PRO A 205 14.55 -23.14 -10.45
C PRO A 205 15.81 -22.29 -10.44
N ASP A 206 16.90 -22.77 -9.84
CA ASP A 206 18.18 -22.03 -9.83
C ASP A 206 18.74 -21.92 -11.27
N GLY A 207 18.68 -23.02 -12.03
CA GLY A 207 19.07 -23.02 -13.44
C GLY A 207 18.14 -22.20 -14.33
N VAL A 208 16.86 -22.07 -13.96
CA VAL A 208 15.91 -21.15 -14.63
C VAL A 208 16.24 -19.69 -14.30
N ALA A 209 16.51 -19.38 -13.03
CA ALA A 209 16.86 -18.04 -12.58
C ALA A 209 18.16 -17.53 -13.22
N ASP A 210 19.18 -18.39 -13.35
CA ASP A 210 20.44 -18.04 -14.01
C ASP A 210 20.28 -17.77 -15.52
N ARG A 211 19.38 -18.50 -16.18
CA ARG A 211 19.02 -18.25 -17.59
C ARG A 211 18.36 -16.88 -17.75
N ILE A 212 17.39 -16.56 -16.90
CA ILE A 212 16.71 -15.24 -16.90
C ILE A 212 17.71 -14.13 -16.61
N LYS A 213 18.57 -14.31 -15.60
CA LYS A 213 19.64 -13.35 -15.29
C LYS A 213 20.53 -13.07 -16.49
N SER A 214 21.00 -14.12 -17.16
CA SER A 214 21.89 -14.00 -18.32
C SER A 214 21.23 -13.28 -19.49
N ASP A 215 19.94 -13.55 -19.74
CA ASP A 215 19.14 -12.85 -20.76
C ASP A 215 18.99 -11.35 -20.44
N LEU A 216 18.64 -11.02 -19.19
CA LEU A 216 18.52 -9.62 -18.74
C LEU A 216 19.85 -8.87 -18.81
N ASP A 217 20.94 -9.54 -18.47
CA ASP A 217 22.29 -8.97 -18.56
C ASP A 217 22.72 -8.74 -20.01
N GLY A 218 22.42 -9.68 -20.91
CA GLY A 218 22.66 -9.54 -22.35
C GLY A 218 21.86 -8.41 -22.99
N LYS A 219 20.64 -8.15 -22.50
CA LYS A 219 19.78 -7.03 -22.94
C LYS A 219 20.15 -5.69 -22.31
N GLY A 220 21.04 -5.67 -21.32
CA GLY A 220 21.41 -4.45 -20.60
C GLY A 220 20.30 -3.88 -19.71
N GLU A 221 19.38 -4.73 -19.22
CA GLU A 221 18.23 -4.29 -18.43
C GLU A 221 18.64 -3.83 -17.03
N ASN A 222 18.52 -2.53 -16.75
CA ASN A 222 19.02 -1.93 -15.51
C ASN A 222 18.04 -2.04 -14.33
N LEU A 223 16.74 -2.00 -14.60
CA LEU A 223 15.67 -2.00 -13.59
C LEU A 223 14.89 -3.31 -13.61
N ALA A 224 15.62 -4.42 -13.44
CA ALA A 224 15.04 -5.75 -13.33
C ALA A 224 15.69 -6.55 -12.20
N VAL A 225 14.87 -7.24 -11.42
CA VAL A 225 15.31 -8.13 -10.33
C VAL A 225 14.90 -9.58 -10.63
N VAL A 226 15.79 -10.52 -10.31
CA VAL A 226 15.48 -11.96 -10.32
C VAL A 226 15.55 -12.47 -8.89
N LEU A 227 14.44 -13.03 -8.42
CA LEU A 227 14.23 -13.50 -7.05
C LEU A 227 13.99 -15.00 -7.03
N ARG A 228 14.53 -15.67 -6.02
CA ARG A 228 14.11 -17.01 -5.58
C ARG A 228 13.29 -16.85 -4.32
N GLY A 229 12.21 -17.61 -4.22
CA GLY A 229 11.29 -17.54 -3.09
C GLY A 229 10.40 -18.78 -2.99
N VAL A 230 9.37 -18.67 -2.15
CA VAL A 230 8.37 -19.71 -1.93
C VAL A 230 7.12 -19.36 -2.73
N ASP A 231 6.55 -20.34 -3.45
CA ASP A 231 5.46 -20.12 -4.41
C ASP A 231 4.23 -19.48 -3.78
N ASP A 232 3.70 -20.07 -2.71
CA ASP A 232 2.49 -19.58 -2.04
C ASP A 232 2.69 -18.24 -1.29
N LEU A 233 3.94 -17.81 -1.08
CA LEU A 233 4.31 -16.59 -0.34
C LEU A 233 5.25 -15.68 -1.15
N TRP A 234 5.09 -15.69 -2.47
CA TRP A 234 5.92 -14.91 -3.39
C TRP A 234 5.84 -13.39 -3.14
N ASP A 235 4.69 -12.91 -2.65
CA ASP A 235 4.44 -11.52 -2.34
C ASP A 235 5.22 -11.07 -1.10
N VAL A 236 5.38 -11.94 -0.10
CA VAL A 236 6.27 -11.73 1.05
C VAL A 236 7.72 -11.58 0.58
N SER A 237 8.19 -12.45 -0.31
CA SER A 237 9.52 -12.37 -0.91
C SER A 237 9.73 -11.04 -1.67
N LEU A 238 8.73 -10.63 -2.44
CA LEU A 238 8.78 -9.35 -3.16
C LEU A 238 8.81 -8.15 -2.19
N LEU A 239 8.01 -8.17 -1.12
CA LEU A 239 7.99 -7.11 -0.11
C LEU A 239 9.33 -7.01 0.63
N LYS A 240 9.93 -8.14 1.02
CA LYS A 240 11.29 -8.18 1.59
C LYS A 240 12.28 -7.48 0.66
N PHE A 241 12.28 -7.85 -0.61
CA PHE A 241 13.17 -7.23 -1.59
C PHE A 241 12.92 -5.73 -1.73
N ILE A 242 11.65 -5.28 -1.82
CA ILE A 242 11.31 -3.86 -1.93
C ILE A 242 11.84 -3.09 -0.71
N PHE A 243 11.71 -3.64 0.50
CA PHE A 243 12.24 -3.03 1.71
C PHE A 243 13.76 -2.85 1.64
N GLU A 244 14.50 -3.91 1.28
CA GLU A 244 15.97 -3.88 1.17
C GLU A 244 16.43 -2.92 0.07
N TYR A 245 15.75 -2.93 -1.08
CA TYR A 245 16.05 -2.03 -2.20
C TYR A 245 15.75 -0.56 -1.86
N THR A 246 14.71 -0.31 -1.07
CA THR A 246 14.42 1.02 -0.52
C THR A 246 15.53 1.46 0.42
N ALA A 247 15.91 0.62 1.39
CA ALA A 247 16.95 0.92 2.37
C ALA A 247 18.28 1.27 1.69
N ALA A 248 18.65 0.53 0.64
CA ALA A 248 19.84 0.80 -0.16
C ALA A 248 19.76 2.13 -0.95
N SER A 249 18.56 2.62 -1.28
CA SER A 249 18.36 3.83 -2.09
C SER A 249 18.18 5.10 -1.25
N VAL A 250 17.70 4.99 0.00
CA VAL A 250 17.32 6.15 0.83
C VAL A 250 18.47 7.13 1.04
N ALA A 251 19.68 6.64 1.33
CA ALA A 251 20.82 7.51 1.61
C ALA A 251 21.23 8.35 0.38
N GLY A 252 21.28 7.73 -0.80
CA GLY A 252 21.57 8.43 -2.07
C GLY A 252 20.49 9.46 -2.39
N ASN A 253 19.22 9.06 -2.29
CA ASN A 253 18.09 9.94 -2.59
C ASN A 253 18.01 11.14 -1.63
N ALA A 254 18.30 10.93 -0.34
CA ALA A 254 18.38 11.99 0.64
C ALA A 254 19.55 12.95 0.33
N SER A 255 20.71 12.42 -0.05
CA SER A 255 21.87 13.23 -0.45
C SER A 255 21.57 14.09 -1.68
N GLU A 256 20.93 13.54 -2.72
CA GLU A 256 20.55 14.27 -3.92
C GLU A 256 19.51 15.37 -3.65
N LEU A 257 18.52 15.09 -2.81
CA LEU A 257 17.54 16.10 -2.37
C LEU A 257 18.21 17.20 -1.54
N GLY A 258 19.08 16.81 -0.61
CA GLY A 258 19.86 17.73 0.22
C GLY A 258 20.79 18.62 -0.60
N GLY A 259 21.46 18.06 -1.61
CA GLY A 259 22.31 18.83 -2.54
C GLY A 259 21.55 19.88 -3.36
N ARG A 260 20.23 19.74 -3.49
CA ARG A 260 19.33 20.76 -4.08
C ARG A 260 18.68 21.67 -3.04
N GLY A 261 19.02 21.52 -1.76
CA GLY A 261 18.40 22.24 -0.63
C GLY A 261 16.93 21.91 -0.41
N LEU A 262 16.43 20.81 -0.98
CA LEU A 262 15.00 20.44 -0.90
C LEU A 262 14.60 19.95 0.49
N LEU A 263 15.58 19.51 1.29
CA LEU A 263 15.40 19.11 2.68
C LEU A 263 15.55 20.28 3.66
N ASP A 264 16.06 21.43 3.19
CA ASP A 264 16.27 22.60 4.05
C ASP A 264 14.92 23.22 4.43
N ALA A 265 14.83 23.75 5.65
CA ALA A 265 13.67 24.52 6.06
C ALA A 265 13.57 25.83 5.27
N ASP A 266 12.37 26.13 4.73
CA ASP A 266 12.06 27.43 4.19
C ASP A 266 11.97 28.47 5.31
N THR A 267 12.56 29.65 5.11
CA THR A 267 12.70 30.67 6.16
C THR A 267 11.37 31.32 6.54
N ARG A 268 10.35 31.25 5.68
CA ARG A 268 9.03 31.87 5.92
C ARG A 268 8.08 30.90 6.60
N SER A 269 8.05 29.67 6.11
CA SER A 269 7.07 28.66 6.52
C SER A 269 7.59 27.64 7.54
N GLY A 270 8.91 27.47 7.64
CA GLY A 270 9.55 26.51 8.56
C GLY A 270 9.44 25.04 8.14
N ILE A 271 8.77 24.75 7.01
CA ILE A 271 8.66 23.41 6.42
C ILE A 271 9.74 23.18 5.35
N PRO A 272 10.06 21.93 4.98
CA PRO A 272 11.07 21.67 3.95
C PRO A 272 10.74 22.33 2.61
N ARG A 273 11.75 22.84 1.89
CA ARG A 273 11.56 23.49 0.58
C ARG A 273 10.88 22.59 -0.44
N ALA A 274 11.10 21.27 -0.39
CA ALA A 274 10.38 20.29 -1.21
C ALA A 274 8.86 20.39 -1.05
N ALA A 275 8.39 20.64 0.17
CA ALA A 275 6.97 20.81 0.47
C ALA A 275 6.44 22.13 -0.09
N VAL A 276 7.20 23.22 0.05
CA VAL A 276 6.87 24.52 -0.56
C VAL A 276 6.73 24.39 -2.07
N GLU A 277 7.69 23.76 -2.75
CA GLU A 277 7.60 23.52 -4.20
C GLU A 277 6.38 22.68 -4.61
N ARG A 278 5.97 21.72 -3.78
CA ARG A 278 4.77 20.92 -4.03
C ARG A 278 3.51 21.78 -3.88
N ILE A 279 3.43 22.60 -2.84
CA ILE A 279 2.32 23.53 -2.61
C ILE A 279 2.19 24.50 -3.79
N GLU A 280 3.29 25.10 -4.26
CA GLU A 280 3.28 26.01 -5.40
C GLU A 280 2.84 25.33 -6.71
N ARG A 281 3.24 24.08 -6.92
CA ARG A 281 2.75 23.26 -8.05
C ARG A 281 1.26 22.99 -7.94
N LEU A 282 0.75 22.67 -6.75
CA LEU A 282 -0.69 22.48 -6.52
C LEU A 282 -1.48 23.77 -6.74
N PHE A 283 -0.98 24.92 -6.30
CA PHE A 283 -1.57 26.22 -6.63
C PHE A 283 -1.69 26.43 -8.14
N THR A 284 -0.63 26.09 -8.88
CA THR A 284 -0.61 26.22 -10.35
C THR A 284 -1.63 25.27 -11.00
N ALA A 285 -1.66 24.00 -10.58
CA ALA A 285 -2.59 23.00 -11.11
C ALA A 285 -4.06 23.37 -10.83
N VAL A 286 -4.37 23.87 -9.62
CA VAL A 286 -5.72 24.34 -9.29
C VAL A 286 -6.12 25.54 -10.14
N ARG A 287 -5.21 26.50 -10.39
CA ARG A 287 -5.47 27.64 -11.30
C ARG A 287 -5.72 27.20 -12.74
N ALA A 288 -5.06 26.13 -13.18
CA ALA A 288 -5.24 25.55 -14.50
C ALA A 288 -6.49 24.65 -14.61
N GLY A 289 -7.16 24.34 -13.50
CA GLY A 289 -8.30 23.40 -13.47
C GLY A 289 -7.88 21.93 -13.54
N GLU A 290 -6.60 21.61 -13.35
CA GLU A 290 -6.04 20.26 -13.41
C GLU A 290 -6.11 19.52 -12.07
N ALA A 291 -6.38 20.25 -10.98
CA ALA A 291 -6.53 19.70 -9.64
C ALA A 291 -7.67 20.36 -8.90
N GLU A 292 -8.36 19.59 -8.05
CA GLU A 292 -9.42 20.12 -7.20
C GLU A 292 -8.84 20.96 -6.05
N PRO A 293 -9.44 22.11 -5.70
CA PRO A 293 -8.97 22.94 -4.59
C PRO A 293 -8.91 22.22 -3.24
N ALA A 294 -9.75 21.18 -3.05
CA ALA A 294 -9.75 20.34 -1.85
C ALA A 294 -8.40 19.62 -1.64
N ILE A 295 -7.72 19.20 -2.72
CA ILE A 295 -6.41 18.55 -2.65
C ILE A 295 -5.36 19.51 -2.09
N LEU A 296 -5.34 20.75 -2.60
CA LEU A 296 -4.46 21.80 -2.10
C LEU A 296 -4.77 22.15 -0.65
N LYS A 297 -6.05 22.26 -0.28
CA LYS A 297 -6.44 22.53 1.11
C LYS A 297 -5.93 21.44 2.06
N GLY A 298 -6.15 20.18 1.72
CA GLY A 298 -5.66 19.04 2.50
C GLY A 298 -4.13 19.03 2.62
N GLU A 299 -3.40 19.39 1.57
CA GLU A 299 -1.93 19.50 1.64
C GLU A 299 -1.50 20.63 2.61
N LEU A 300 -2.11 21.82 2.50
CA LEU A 300 -1.83 22.95 3.40
C LEU A 300 -2.15 22.63 4.86
N ASP A 301 -3.22 21.88 5.12
CA ASP A 301 -3.62 21.45 6.45
C ASP A 301 -2.64 20.42 7.03
N ARG A 302 -2.22 19.43 6.23
CA ARG A 302 -1.21 18.45 6.66
C ARG A 302 0.08 19.13 7.07
N TRP A 303 0.52 20.14 6.32
CA TRP A 303 1.71 20.93 6.68
C TRP A 303 1.46 21.94 7.82
N GLY A 304 0.21 22.16 8.25
CA GLY A 304 -0.13 23.13 9.29
C GLY A 304 0.08 24.59 8.87
N VAL A 305 0.23 24.86 7.56
CA VAL A 305 0.58 26.19 7.02
C VAL A 305 -0.62 26.92 6.42
N PHE A 306 -1.82 26.35 6.46
CA PHE A 306 -3.00 26.96 5.83
C PHE A 306 -3.18 28.45 6.16
N LYS A 307 -2.98 28.85 7.43
CA LYS A 307 -3.10 30.25 7.84
C LYS A 307 -2.13 31.20 7.13
N GLN A 308 -0.93 30.74 6.77
CA GLN A 308 0.03 31.54 6.00
C GLN A 308 -0.36 31.68 4.52
N TYR A 309 -1.13 30.72 4.00
CA TYR A 309 -1.56 30.67 2.60
C TYR A 309 -3.04 31.03 2.40
N GLU A 310 -3.75 31.40 3.47
CA GLU A 310 -5.21 31.57 3.51
C GLU A 310 -5.70 32.57 2.46
N ASP A 311 -5.10 33.76 2.41
CA ASP A 311 -5.44 34.81 1.43
C ASP A 311 -5.18 34.35 -0.01
N ARG A 312 -4.04 33.69 -0.24
CA ARG A 312 -3.68 33.16 -1.57
C ARG A 312 -4.63 32.06 -2.01
N PHE A 313 -5.05 31.20 -1.08
CA PHE A 313 -6.01 30.13 -1.32
C PHE A 313 -7.38 30.71 -1.68
N PHE A 314 -7.91 31.65 -0.89
CA PHE A 314 -9.21 32.27 -1.19
C PHE A 314 -9.19 33.14 -2.45
N ALA A 315 -8.05 33.72 -2.81
CA ALA A 315 -7.89 34.42 -4.08
C ALA A 315 -8.11 33.52 -5.32
N LEU A 316 -7.99 32.19 -5.19
CA LEU A 316 -8.32 31.25 -6.30
C LEU A 316 -9.80 31.25 -6.67
N PHE A 317 -10.68 31.64 -5.74
CA PHE A 317 -12.14 31.61 -5.93
C PHE A 317 -12.72 33.01 -6.19
N ARG A 318 -11.93 34.06 -5.96
CA ARG A 318 -12.32 35.41 -6.32
C ARG A 318 -12.27 35.51 -7.84
N LYS A 319 -13.45 35.56 -8.46
CA LYS A 319 -13.68 35.70 -9.90
C LYS A 319 -12.72 36.72 -10.54
N ARG A 320 -12.18 36.37 -11.71
CA ARG A 320 -11.91 37.34 -12.78
C ARG A 320 -13.23 37.84 -13.34
#